data_AF-A0ABD6B046-F1
#
_entry.id   AF-A0ABD6B046-F1
#
_cell.length_a   1.000
_cell.length_b   1.000
_cell.length_c   1.000
_cell.angle_alpha   90.00
_cell.angle_beta   90.00
_cell.angle_gamma   90.00
#
_symmetry.space_group_name_H-M   'P 1'
#
loop_
_entity.id
_entity.type
_entity.pdbx_description
1 polymer ?
#
loop_
_entity_poly.entity_id
_entity_poly.type
_entity_poly.pdbx_seq_one_letter_code
_entity_poly.pdbx_strand_id
1 'polypeptide(L)'
;MSNRNIRVEPMAGLAVEDQEVEIVERKGLGHPDSICDGIAEHVSQALAREYLDRVGKVLHYNTDETQLVAGSAAPAFGGGEVLEPVYVLIVGRATQTYQGAKIPTETIALRAAREYVETNFPELEFGTDVIVDVRLGEGSGDLQEVFGEEERTVPSANDTSFGVGHAPLTETEQIVLEAERHLNGEYSADHPELGEDIKLMGKREGDRIDVTVAAAMVDSYIDDIDAYQEAVRDVREYVHDLATEYTDREVEVHVNTADDYDEGAIYLTTTGTSAEMGDDGSVGRGNRANGLITPNRSMSMEATSGKNPVNHIGKIYNLLSTAIAEAVVEEVDGIREIRIRLLSQIGQPIDDPHVADAAIVTEDGVSVADIEQEVTAIVDRELADVTSITERVIDGELTTF
;
A
#
# COMPACT_ATOMS: atom_id res chain seq x y z
N MET A 1 -32.52 2.37 9.86
CA MET A 1 -31.69 1.32 9.22
C MET A 1 -31.92 1.49 7.75
N SER A 2 -30.86 1.76 6.98
CA SER A 2 -30.95 1.80 5.52
C SER A 2 -31.37 0.41 4.98
N ASN A 3 -31.71 0.31 3.70
CA ASN A 3 -32.03 -0.97 3.04
C ASN A 3 -30.77 -1.65 2.43
N ARG A 4 -29.56 -1.23 2.80
CA ARG A 4 -28.31 -1.79 2.26
C ARG A 4 -28.20 -3.29 2.54
N ASN A 5 -27.63 -4.03 1.59
CA ASN A 5 -27.47 -5.49 1.68
C ASN A 5 -26.27 -5.88 2.56
N ILE A 6 -26.42 -5.65 3.87
CA ILE A 6 -25.42 -6.02 4.88
C ILE A 6 -25.69 -7.45 5.36
N ARG A 7 -24.64 -8.26 5.41
CA ARG A 7 -24.65 -9.64 5.91
C ARG A 7 -23.60 -9.78 6.99
N VAL A 8 -24.01 -10.21 8.18
CA VAL A 8 -23.10 -10.57 9.26
C VAL A 8 -23.19 -12.08 9.44
N GLU A 9 -22.07 -12.77 9.30
CA GLU A 9 -22.02 -14.23 9.35
C GLU A 9 -20.82 -14.74 10.14
N PRO A 10 -20.92 -15.93 10.77
CA PRO A 10 -19.76 -16.57 11.37
C PRO A 10 -18.77 -16.99 10.28
N MET A 11 -17.49 -16.70 10.49
CA MET A 11 -16.42 -17.18 9.64
C MET A 11 -16.13 -18.65 9.95
N ALA A 12 -15.92 -19.46 8.90
CA ALA A 12 -15.51 -20.85 9.08
C ALA A 12 -14.01 -20.95 9.35
N GLY A 13 -13.63 -21.67 10.41
CA GLY A 13 -12.23 -21.95 10.75
C GLY A 13 -11.77 -21.27 12.03
N LEU A 14 -10.45 -21.24 12.21
CA LEU A 14 -9.78 -20.54 13.30
C LEU A 14 -9.42 -19.12 12.84
N ALA A 15 -9.37 -18.17 13.77
CA ALA A 15 -8.76 -16.87 13.51
C ALA A 15 -7.30 -17.07 13.08
N VAL A 16 -6.75 -16.18 12.25
CA VAL A 16 -5.36 -16.33 11.74
C VAL A 16 -4.35 -16.45 12.88
N GLU A 17 -4.54 -15.68 13.95
CA GLU A 17 -3.72 -15.73 15.16
C GLU A 17 -3.63 -17.14 15.78
N ASP A 18 -4.68 -17.96 15.62
CA ASP A 18 -4.77 -19.33 16.15
C ASP A 18 -4.35 -20.42 15.16
N GLN A 19 -3.99 -20.04 13.92
CA GLN A 19 -3.50 -20.99 12.93
C GLN A 19 -2.05 -21.42 13.25
N GLU A 20 -1.70 -22.65 12.91
CA GLU A 20 -0.35 -23.20 13.15
C GLU A 20 0.72 -22.46 12.33
N VAL A 21 0.38 -22.03 11.10
CA VAL A 21 1.32 -21.38 10.19
C VAL A 21 0.70 -20.08 9.68
N GLU A 22 1.48 -19.00 9.76
CA GLU A 22 1.12 -17.70 9.21
C GLU A 22 2.30 -17.10 8.44
N ILE A 23 2.00 -16.46 7.30
CA ILE A 23 2.99 -15.78 6.46
C ILE A 23 2.49 -14.37 6.19
N VAL A 24 3.37 -13.38 6.35
CA VAL A 24 3.10 -11.97 6.07
C VAL A 24 4.30 -11.37 5.34
N GLU A 25 4.05 -10.64 4.26
CA GLU A 25 5.07 -9.83 3.57
C GLU A 25 4.72 -8.35 3.66
N ARG A 26 5.76 -7.52 3.70
CA ARG A 26 5.67 -6.10 3.36
C ARG A 26 6.84 -5.71 2.49
N LYS A 27 6.53 -5.08 1.36
CA LYS A 27 7.49 -4.40 0.49
C LYS A 27 7.53 -2.93 0.89
N GLY A 28 8.67 -2.49 1.40
CA GLY A 28 8.84 -1.16 1.94
C GLY A 28 8.96 -0.07 0.88
N LEU A 29 9.19 1.15 1.33
CA LEU A 29 9.14 2.38 0.53
C LEU A 29 9.96 2.31 -0.77
N GLY A 30 11.21 1.87 -0.69
CA GLY A 30 12.14 1.80 -1.82
C GLY A 30 12.08 0.53 -2.65
N HIS A 31 11.21 -0.43 -2.31
CA HIS A 31 11.03 -1.61 -3.15
C HIS A 31 10.44 -1.18 -4.52
N PRO A 32 10.92 -1.69 -5.67
CA PRO A 32 10.50 -1.22 -7.00
C PRO A 32 8.97 -1.20 -7.26
N ASP A 33 8.25 -2.22 -6.79
CA ASP A 33 6.77 -2.24 -6.85
C ASP A 33 6.13 -1.13 -6.00
N SER A 34 6.66 -0.86 -4.80
CA SER A 34 6.16 0.19 -3.90
C SER A 34 6.47 1.59 -4.43
N ILE A 35 7.63 1.79 -5.07
CA ILE A 35 7.95 3.02 -5.81
C ILE A 35 6.89 3.28 -6.88
N CYS A 36 6.50 2.24 -7.64
CA CYS A 36 5.45 2.36 -8.65
C CYS A 36 4.10 2.74 -8.05
N ASP A 37 3.70 2.07 -6.95
CA ASP A 37 2.45 2.37 -6.24
C ASP A 37 2.46 3.81 -5.68
N GLY A 38 3.55 4.23 -5.04
CA GLY A 38 3.71 5.56 -4.48
C GLY A 38 3.68 6.68 -5.52
N ILE A 39 4.42 6.54 -6.63
CA ILE A 39 4.37 7.47 -7.76
C ILE A 39 2.95 7.55 -8.33
N ALA A 40 2.32 6.40 -8.59
CA ALA A 40 0.97 6.35 -9.16
C ALA A 40 -0.06 7.07 -8.27
N GLU A 41 0.00 6.85 -6.95
CA GLU A 41 -0.91 7.48 -6.00
C GLU A 41 -0.65 8.99 -5.89
N HIS A 42 0.61 9.40 -5.82
CA HIS A 42 0.96 10.82 -5.74
C HIS A 42 0.52 11.59 -7.00
N VAL A 43 0.63 10.98 -8.19
CA VAL A 43 0.09 11.52 -9.45
C VAL A 43 -1.44 11.63 -9.39
N SER A 44 -2.12 10.61 -8.87
CA SER A 44 -3.58 10.60 -8.71
C SER A 44 -4.04 11.76 -7.82
N GLN A 45 -3.40 11.96 -6.66
CA GLN A 45 -3.68 13.06 -5.75
C GLN A 45 -3.46 14.43 -6.42
N ALA A 46 -2.33 14.61 -7.11
CA ALA A 46 -2.02 15.84 -7.83
C ALA A 46 -3.05 16.16 -8.93
N LEU A 47 -3.47 15.16 -9.70
CA LEU A 47 -4.52 15.31 -10.71
C LEU A 47 -5.87 15.68 -10.06
N ALA A 48 -6.27 15.01 -8.97
CA ALA A 48 -7.51 15.30 -8.26
C ALA A 48 -7.56 16.75 -7.77
N ARG A 49 -6.49 17.21 -7.10
CA ARG A 49 -6.36 18.59 -6.62
C ARG A 49 -6.42 19.60 -7.76
N GLU A 50 -5.71 19.35 -8.87
CA GLU A 50 -5.75 20.25 -10.02
C GLU A 50 -7.16 20.35 -10.63
N TYR A 51 -7.90 19.23 -10.72
CA TYR A 51 -9.28 19.25 -11.21
C TYR A 51 -10.20 20.05 -10.28
N LEU A 52 -10.09 19.85 -8.96
CA LEU A 52 -10.84 20.64 -7.98
C LEU A 52 -10.52 22.15 -8.12
N ASP A 53 -9.25 22.51 -8.21
CA ASP A 53 -8.82 23.91 -8.31
C ASP A 53 -9.28 24.59 -9.61
N ARG A 54 -9.22 23.89 -10.74
CA ARG A 54 -9.56 24.47 -12.05
C ARG A 54 -11.03 24.47 -12.36
N VAL A 55 -11.73 23.39 -12.03
CA VAL A 55 -13.09 23.12 -12.51
C VAL A 55 -14.08 22.76 -11.41
N GLY A 56 -13.65 22.77 -10.14
CA GLY A 56 -14.51 22.60 -8.96
C GLY A 56 -14.97 21.17 -8.70
N LYS A 57 -14.47 20.19 -9.46
CA LYS A 57 -14.78 18.76 -9.28
C LYS A 57 -13.67 17.89 -9.84
N VAL A 58 -13.49 16.70 -9.27
CA VAL A 58 -12.56 15.70 -9.81
C VAL A 58 -13.11 15.15 -11.12
N LEU A 59 -12.29 15.16 -12.18
CA LEU A 59 -12.64 14.57 -13.48
C LEU A 59 -12.14 13.12 -13.59
N HIS A 60 -12.54 12.42 -14.65
CA HIS A 60 -12.12 11.05 -14.90
C HIS A 60 -10.59 10.97 -15.15
N TYR A 61 -9.92 10.11 -14.39
CA TYR A 61 -8.56 9.67 -14.64
C TYR A 61 -8.32 8.31 -13.97
N ASN A 62 -7.33 7.54 -14.43
CA ASN A 62 -6.76 6.39 -13.74
C ASN A 62 -5.29 6.29 -14.18
N THR A 63 -4.36 6.26 -13.23
CA THR A 63 -2.90 6.23 -13.46
C THR A 63 -2.25 5.01 -12.80
N ASP A 64 -3.01 3.93 -12.69
CA ASP A 64 -2.70 2.70 -11.96
C ASP A 64 -1.97 1.64 -12.80
N GLU A 65 -1.26 2.06 -13.85
CA GLU A 65 -0.58 1.17 -14.80
C GLU A 65 0.95 1.44 -14.85
N THR A 66 1.50 2.21 -13.92
CA THR A 66 2.93 2.59 -13.90
C THR A 66 3.87 1.38 -13.86
N GLN A 67 4.93 1.44 -14.66
CA GLN A 67 5.99 0.43 -14.76
C GLN A 67 7.35 1.06 -14.46
N LEU A 68 8.21 0.33 -13.78
CA LEU A 68 9.61 0.67 -13.53
C LEU A 68 10.48 -0.42 -14.15
N VAL A 69 11.43 0.01 -14.98
CA VAL A 69 12.49 -0.81 -15.54
C VAL A 69 13.78 -0.47 -14.83
N ALA A 70 14.44 -1.49 -14.33
CA ALA A 70 15.65 -1.32 -13.56
C ALA A 70 16.80 -0.70 -14.36
N GLY A 71 17.65 0.02 -13.64
CA GLY A 71 18.91 0.55 -14.14
C GLY A 71 20.07 -0.44 -14.00
N SER A 72 21.29 0.09 -14.01
CA SER A 72 22.48 -0.60 -13.54
C SER A 72 23.37 0.36 -12.74
N ALA A 73 24.00 -0.14 -11.68
CA ALA A 73 24.93 0.61 -10.84
C ALA A 73 26.21 -0.20 -10.57
N ALA A 74 27.24 0.51 -10.12
CA ALA A 74 28.49 -0.06 -9.63
C ALA A 74 28.77 0.45 -8.20
N PRO A 75 28.10 -0.12 -7.18
CA PRO A 75 28.37 0.27 -5.81
C PRO A 75 29.79 -0.06 -5.40
N ALA A 76 30.30 0.79 -4.52
CA ALA A 76 31.58 0.60 -3.89
C ALA A 76 31.56 1.26 -2.53
N PHE A 77 32.26 0.66 -1.56
CA PHE A 77 32.43 1.26 -0.25
C PHE A 77 32.97 2.70 -0.36
N GLY A 78 32.34 3.62 0.35
CA GLY A 78 32.62 5.06 0.31
C GLY A 78 32.05 5.80 -0.90
N GLY A 79 31.22 5.15 -1.72
CA GLY A 79 30.49 5.74 -2.84
C GLY A 79 30.73 5.05 -4.18
N GLY A 80 29.64 4.57 -4.80
CA GLY A 80 29.59 4.02 -6.14
C GLY A 80 29.13 5.01 -7.21
N GLU A 81 28.67 4.48 -8.34
CA GLU A 81 28.04 5.28 -9.40
C GLU A 81 26.88 4.53 -10.08
N VAL A 82 25.83 5.26 -10.42
CA VAL A 82 24.77 4.77 -11.33
C VAL A 82 25.31 4.79 -12.76
N LEU A 83 25.26 3.64 -13.43
CA LEU A 83 25.76 3.45 -14.80
C LEU A 83 24.67 3.65 -15.84
N GLU A 84 23.48 3.11 -15.58
CA GLU A 84 22.29 3.26 -16.39
C GLU A 84 21.12 3.65 -15.48
N PRO A 85 20.36 4.71 -15.80
CA PRO A 85 19.29 5.17 -14.94
C PRO A 85 18.14 4.18 -14.88
N VAL A 86 17.47 4.15 -13.73
CA VAL A 86 16.14 3.57 -13.58
C VAL A 86 15.18 4.30 -14.52
N TYR A 87 14.30 3.56 -15.20
CA TYR A 87 13.32 4.14 -16.11
C TYR A 87 11.89 3.87 -15.63
N VAL A 88 11.13 4.92 -15.37
CA VAL A 88 9.72 4.82 -14.96
C VAL A 88 8.81 5.32 -16.08
N LEU A 89 7.83 4.50 -16.47
CA LEU A 89 6.79 4.85 -17.42
C LEU A 89 5.44 4.93 -16.72
N ILE A 90 4.91 6.14 -16.63
CA ILE A 90 3.56 6.39 -16.11
C ILE A 90 2.58 6.35 -17.28
N VAL A 91 1.63 5.42 -17.22
CA VAL A 91 0.58 5.23 -18.22
C VAL A 91 -0.79 5.28 -17.58
N GLY A 92 -1.82 5.49 -18.41
CA GLY A 92 -3.20 5.47 -17.97
C GLY A 92 -4.08 6.44 -18.75
N ARG A 93 -5.11 6.97 -18.07
CA ARG A 93 -6.12 7.86 -18.61
C ARG A 93 -6.24 9.13 -17.78
N ALA A 94 -6.44 10.28 -18.41
CA ALA A 94 -6.78 11.52 -17.73
C ALA A 94 -7.55 12.47 -18.66
N THR A 95 -8.54 13.21 -18.13
CA THR A 95 -9.27 14.23 -18.88
C THR A 95 -8.39 15.46 -19.17
N GLN A 96 -7.97 15.63 -20.43
CA GLN A 96 -7.07 16.72 -20.84
C GLN A 96 -7.80 17.99 -21.26
N THR A 97 -9.08 17.87 -21.64
CA THR A 97 -9.92 19.02 -21.99
C THR A 97 -11.28 18.92 -21.31
N TYR A 98 -11.72 19.99 -20.66
CA TYR A 98 -13.04 20.08 -20.04
C TYR A 98 -13.66 21.45 -20.28
N GLN A 99 -14.84 21.50 -20.91
CA GLN A 99 -15.56 22.74 -21.23
C GLN A 99 -14.69 23.83 -21.91
N GLY A 100 -13.74 23.41 -22.76
CA GLY A 100 -12.81 24.30 -23.46
C GLY A 100 -11.55 24.68 -22.67
N ALA A 101 -11.46 24.36 -21.38
CA ALA A 101 -10.23 24.47 -20.60
C ALA A 101 -9.29 23.30 -20.92
N LYS A 102 -8.01 23.59 -21.13
CA LYS A 102 -6.96 22.59 -21.31
C LYS A 102 -6.23 22.34 -19.99
N ILE A 103 -6.04 21.08 -19.66
CA ILE A 103 -5.44 20.61 -18.41
C ILE A 103 -4.16 19.85 -18.77
N PRO A 104 -2.98 20.32 -18.30
CA PRO A 104 -1.70 19.75 -18.71
C PRO A 104 -1.37 18.48 -17.90
N THR A 105 -2.20 17.44 -18.05
CA THR A 105 -2.17 16.22 -17.20
C THR A 105 -0.80 15.56 -17.17
N GLU A 106 -0.11 15.44 -18.31
CA GLU A 106 1.24 14.86 -18.37
C GLU A 106 2.27 15.71 -17.62
N THR A 107 2.17 17.04 -17.69
CA THR A 107 3.05 17.94 -16.93
C THR A 107 2.80 17.85 -15.43
N ILE A 108 1.55 17.67 -15.03
CA ILE A 108 1.16 17.49 -13.62
C ILE A 108 1.74 16.16 -13.11
N ALA A 109 1.52 15.07 -13.86
CA ALA A 109 2.04 13.76 -13.50
C ALA A 109 3.57 13.75 -13.40
N LEU A 110 4.28 14.37 -14.35
CA LEU A 110 5.75 14.44 -14.29
C LEU A 110 6.26 15.24 -13.09
N ARG A 111 5.56 16.32 -12.72
CA ARG A 111 5.92 17.12 -11.52
C ARG A 111 5.65 16.34 -10.24
N ALA A 112 4.51 15.67 -10.14
CA ALA A 112 4.15 14.84 -9.00
C ALA A 112 5.14 13.68 -8.83
N ALA A 113 5.50 12.99 -9.92
CA ALA A 113 6.52 11.94 -9.85
C ALA A 113 7.88 12.47 -9.37
N ARG A 114 8.30 13.65 -9.85
CA ARG A 114 9.51 14.31 -9.37
C ARG A 114 9.44 14.62 -7.88
N GLU A 115 8.35 15.25 -7.42
CA GLU A 115 8.14 15.60 -6.02
C GLU A 115 8.16 14.36 -5.12
N TYR A 116 7.51 13.27 -5.55
CA TYR A 116 7.53 12.00 -4.84
C TYR A 116 8.96 11.44 -4.71
N VAL A 117 9.72 11.40 -5.81
CA VAL A 117 11.11 10.89 -5.78
C VAL A 117 11.99 11.76 -4.88
N GLU A 118 11.99 13.08 -5.11
CA GLU A 118 12.84 14.03 -4.36
C GLU A 118 12.51 14.07 -2.84
N THR A 119 11.28 13.69 -2.46
CA THR A 119 10.85 13.64 -1.06
C THR A 119 11.23 12.34 -0.36
N ASN A 120 11.19 11.21 -1.08
CA ASN A 120 11.28 9.88 -0.47
C ASN A 120 12.62 9.17 -0.70
N PHE A 121 13.44 9.61 -1.67
CA PHE A 121 14.70 8.94 -2.02
C PHE A 121 15.81 9.99 -2.15
N PRO A 122 16.50 10.34 -1.04
CA PRO A 122 17.51 11.39 -1.04
C PRO A 122 18.70 11.09 -1.96
N GLU A 123 19.02 9.81 -2.11
CA GLU A 123 20.16 9.30 -2.87
C GLU A 123 19.83 9.00 -4.35
N LEU A 124 18.58 9.18 -4.78
CA LEU A 124 18.14 8.93 -6.16
C LEU A 124 17.86 10.25 -6.91
N GLU A 125 18.80 10.71 -7.76
CA GLU A 125 18.65 12.00 -8.44
C GLU A 125 17.69 11.92 -9.66
N PHE A 126 16.62 12.73 -9.61
CA PHE A 126 15.66 12.81 -10.71
C PHE A 126 16.25 13.46 -11.97
N GLY A 127 16.22 12.70 -13.07
CA GLY A 127 16.66 13.10 -14.42
C GLY A 127 18.06 12.62 -14.79
N THR A 128 18.81 12.09 -13.84
CA THR A 128 20.15 11.52 -14.01
C THR A 128 20.19 10.06 -13.60
N ASP A 129 19.70 9.73 -12.39
CA ASP A 129 19.65 8.36 -11.86
C ASP A 129 18.30 7.70 -12.09
N VAL A 130 17.23 8.51 -12.17
CA VAL A 130 15.90 8.06 -12.59
C VAL A 130 15.30 8.94 -13.69
N ILE A 131 14.84 8.31 -14.77
CA ILE A 131 14.16 8.98 -15.87
C ILE A 131 12.68 8.60 -15.82
N VAL A 132 11.80 9.61 -15.80
CA VAL A 132 10.35 9.40 -15.83
C VAL A 132 9.77 9.87 -17.16
N ASP A 133 9.08 8.98 -17.88
CA ASP A 133 8.23 9.31 -19.04
C ASP A 133 6.75 9.16 -18.67
N VAL A 134 5.92 9.96 -19.33
CA VAL A 134 4.46 9.99 -19.09
C VAL A 134 3.72 9.84 -20.41
N ARG A 135 2.77 8.90 -20.45
CA ARG A 135 1.93 8.60 -21.62
C ARG A 135 0.47 8.44 -21.18
N LEU A 136 -0.22 9.57 -21.03
CA LEU A 136 -1.63 9.57 -20.64
C LEU A 136 -2.55 9.72 -21.86
N GLY A 137 -3.47 8.77 -22.03
CA GLY A 137 -4.54 8.88 -23.01
C GLY A 137 -5.78 9.60 -22.44
N GLU A 138 -6.72 9.98 -23.29
CA GLU A 138 -8.07 10.33 -22.83
C GLU A 138 -8.89 9.04 -22.62
N GLY A 139 -9.77 9.04 -21.60
CA GLY A 139 -10.73 7.96 -21.36
C GLY A 139 -11.79 7.85 -22.48
N SER A 140 -12.43 6.69 -22.61
CA SER A 140 -13.54 6.53 -23.58
C SER A 140 -14.73 7.40 -23.18
N GLY A 141 -15.44 7.96 -24.18
CA GLY A 141 -16.59 8.85 -23.96
C GLY A 141 -17.68 8.22 -23.07
N ASP A 142 -17.92 6.91 -23.21
CA ASP A 142 -18.92 6.17 -22.43
C ASP A 142 -18.61 6.18 -20.91
N LEU A 143 -17.32 6.15 -20.52
CA LEU A 143 -16.91 6.23 -19.11
C LEU A 143 -16.98 7.67 -18.59
N GLN A 144 -16.76 8.67 -19.44
CA GLN A 144 -16.92 10.08 -19.05
C GLN A 144 -18.39 10.43 -18.73
N GLU A 145 -19.34 9.79 -19.39
CA GLU A 145 -20.78 9.98 -19.14
C GLU A 145 -21.22 9.41 -17.78
N VAL A 146 -20.64 8.29 -17.32
CA VAL A 146 -20.88 7.74 -15.96
C VAL A 146 -20.36 8.69 -14.86
N PHE A 147 -19.30 9.45 -15.13
CA PHE A 147 -18.82 10.53 -14.26
C PHE A 147 -19.66 11.81 -14.34
N GLY A 148 -20.55 11.93 -15.33
CA GLY A 148 -21.21 13.18 -15.72
C GLY A 148 -22.57 13.47 -15.07
N GLU A 149 -23.12 12.58 -14.25
CA GLU A 149 -24.43 12.82 -13.61
C GLU A 149 -24.32 13.84 -12.46
N GLU A 150 -24.45 15.13 -12.79
CA GLU A 150 -24.46 16.26 -11.83
C GLU A 150 -25.62 16.24 -10.81
N GLU A 151 -26.52 15.25 -10.88
CA GLU A 151 -27.74 15.18 -10.06
C GLU A 151 -27.62 14.27 -8.82
N ARG A 152 -26.53 13.51 -8.64
CA ARG A 152 -26.38 12.59 -7.47
C ARG A 152 -25.36 13.08 -6.46
N THR A 153 -25.72 13.05 -5.19
CA THR A 153 -24.83 13.33 -4.05
C THR A 153 -23.77 12.22 -3.87
N VAL A 154 -24.11 10.97 -4.21
CA VAL A 154 -23.21 9.83 -4.15
C VAL A 154 -22.90 9.33 -5.57
N PRO A 155 -21.61 9.15 -5.94
CA PRO A 155 -21.22 8.65 -7.25
C PRO A 155 -21.73 7.23 -7.55
N SER A 156 -21.87 6.91 -8.84
CA SER A 156 -22.13 5.55 -9.31
C SER A 156 -20.83 4.78 -9.52
N ALA A 157 -20.80 3.50 -9.15
CA ALA A 157 -19.68 2.60 -9.36
C ALA A 157 -19.25 2.55 -10.83
N ASN A 158 -17.96 2.74 -11.07
CA ASN A 158 -17.37 2.67 -12.41
C ASN A 158 -17.24 1.24 -12.96
N ASP A 159 -17.21 0.24 -12.08
CA ASP A 159 -17.00 -1.16 -12.41
C ASP A 159 -17.72 -2.09 -11.42
N THR A 160 -17.78 -3.38 -11.76
CA THR A 160 -18.19 -4.48 -10.87
C THR A 160 -16.94 -5.13 -10.30
N SER A 161 -16.47 -4.59 -9.17
CA SER A 161 -15.25 -5.00 -8.48
C SER A 161 -15.53 -5.22 -6.99
N PHE A 162 -14.52 -5.67 -6.26
CA PHE A 162 -14.65 -5.88 -4.82
C PHE A 162 -13.43 -5.40 -4.04
N GLY A 163 -13.68 -4.97 -2.81
CA GLY A 163 -12.66 -4.65 -1.82
C GLY A 163 -12.72 -5.60 -0.65
N VAL A 164 -11.56 -5.85 -0.03
CA VAL A 164 -11.43 -6.71 1.13
C VAL A 164 -10.56 -6.03 2.18
N GLY A 165 -11.04 -6.03 3.42
CA GLY A 165 -10.33 -5.53 4.59
C GLY A 165 -10.53 -6.48 5.77
N HIS A 166 -9.65 -6.42 6.75
CA HIS A 166 -9.72 -7.24 7.95
C HIS A 166 -9.14 -6.51 9.16
N ALA A 167 -9.57 -6.93 10.34
CA ALA A 167 -9.08 -6.43 11.63
C ALA A 167 -9.36 -7.47 12.74
N PRO A 168 -8.67 -7.40 13.89
CA PRO A 168 -7.40 -6.69 14.05
C PRO A 168 -6.30 -7.35 13.21
N LEU A 169 -5.18 -6.65 13.04
CA LEU A 169 -3.95 -7.29 12.57
C LEU A 169 -3.49 -8.31 13.62
N THR A 170 -2.96 -9.45 13.16
CA THR A 170 -2.27 -10.43 14.03
C THR A 170 -0.97 -9.86 14.58
N GLU A 171 -0.40 -10.52 15.59
CA GLU A 171 0.93 -10.13 16.09
C GLU A 171 1.99 -10.16 14.97
N THR A 172 1.97 -11.18 14.09
CA THR A 172 2.90 -11.26 12.95
C THR A 172 2.66 -10.12 11.94
N GLU A 173 1.40 -9.80 11.65
CA GLU A 173 1.02 -8.68 10.77
C GLU A 173 1.50 -7.33 11.32
N GLN A 174 1.32 -7.11 12.64
CA GLN A 174 1.81 -5.91 13.32
C GLN A 174 3.33 -5.80 13.31
N ILE A 175 4.06 -6.88 13.64
CA ILE A 175 5.52 -6.88 13.62
C ILE A 175 6.05 -6.52 12.23
N VAL A 176 5.53 -7.16 11.18
CA VAL A 176 6.00 -6.91 9.80
C VAL A 176 5.66 -5.48 9.33
N LEU A 177 4.47 -4.97 9.66
CA LEU A 177 4.07 -3.61 9.30
C LEU A 177 4.92 -2.56 10.01
N GLU A 178 5.02 -2.68 11.33
CA GLU A 178 5.62 -1.66 12.18
C GLU A 178 7.15 -1.69 12.10
N ALA A 179 7.78 -2.86 11.97
CA ALA A 179 9.22 -2.93 11.73
C ALA A 179 9.62 -2.21 10.43
N GLU A 180 8.88 -2.39 9.33
CA GLU A 180 9.16 -1.65 8.10
C GLU A 180 9.01 -0.14 8.28
N ARG A 181 7.91 0.30 8.91
CA ARG A 181 7.62 1.73 9.14
C ARG A 181 8.67 2.41 10.01
N HIS A 182 9.16 1.71 11.04
CA HIS A 182 10.17 2.25 11.93
C HIS A 182 11.55 2.27 11.26
N LEU A 183 11.89 1.23 10.49
CA LEU A 183 13.13 1.19 9.72
C LEU A 183 13.18 2.32 8.68
N ASN A 184 12.11 2.54 7.92
CA ASN A 184 11.97 3.66 6.96
C ASN A 184 11.56 5.01 7.60
N GLY A 185 11.56 5.10 8.93
CA GLY A 185 11.07 6.25 9.68
C GLY A 185 12.02 6.68 10.78
N GLU A 186 11.74 6.28 12.02
CA GLU A 186 12.52 6.69 13.19
C GLU A 186 13.98 6.23 13.11
N TYR A 187 14.21 4.99 12.68
CA TYR A 187 15.55 4.40 12.64
C TYR A 187 16.44 5.07 11.58
N SER A 188 15.95 5.21 10.34
CA SER A 188 16.72 5.79 9.23
C SER A 188 17.10 7.25 9.46
N ALA A 189 16.38 7.99 10.33
CA ALA A 189 16.73 9.37 10.68
C ALA A 189 18.13 9.53 11.29
N ASP A 190 18.61 8.50 12.01
CA ASP A 190 19.94 8.48 12.62
C ASP A 190 20.90 7.45 11.97
N HIS A 191 20.40 6.64 11.02
CA HIS A 191 21.15 5.59 10.31
C HIS A 191 21.01 5.76 8.79
N PRO A 192 21.64 6.79 8.19
CA PRO A 192 21.52 7.09 6.76
C PRO A 192 22.12 5.99 5.87
N GLU A 193 22.90 5.08 6.43
CA GLU A 193 23.40 3.89 5.73
C GLU A 193 22.31 2.89 5.36
N LEU A 194 21.14 2.94 6.01
CA LEU A 194 19.99 2.11 5.65
C LEU A 194 19.19 2.80 4.55
N GLY A 195 19.18 2.21 3.35
CA GLY A 195 18.39 2.67 2.22
C GLY A 195 16.90 2.34 2.35
N GLU A 196 16.07 2.98 1.53
CA GLU A 196 14.61 2.85 1.64
C GLU A 196 14.05 1.52 1.18
N ASP A 197 14.79 0.74 0.38
CA ASP A 197 14.38 -0.58 -0.07
C ASP A 197 14.59 -1.63 1.02
N ILE A 198 13.52 -1.78 1.79
CA ILE A 198 13.42 -2.72 2.90
C ILE A 198 12.24 -3.64 2.63
N LYS A 199 12.48 -4.95 2.60
CA LYS A 199 11.43 -5.96 2.47
C LYS A 199 11.42 -6.86 3.68
N LEU A 200 10.25 -7.01 4.30
CA LEU A 200 10.06 -7.87 5.46
C LEU A 200 9.19 -9.07 5.09
N MET A 201 9.62 -10.23 5.57
CA MET A 201 8.87 -11.47 5.52
C MET A 201 8.77 -12.04 6.94
N GLY A 202 7.58 -12.02 7.51
CA GLY A 202 7.26 -12.71 8.75
C GLY A 202 6.71 -14.11 8.44
N LYS A 203 7.25 -15.12 9.13
CA LYS A 203 6.73 -16.48 9.10
C LYS A 203 6.59 -16.98 10.53
N ARG A 204 5.36 -17.24 10.96
CA ARG A 204 5.07 -17.86 12.25
C ARG A 204 4.76 -19.34 12.08
N GLU A 205 5.39 -20.18 12.90
CA GLU A 205 5.11 -21.61 13.04
C GLU A 205 4.90 -21.91 14.53
N GLY A 206 3.65 -22.07 14.95
CA GLY A 206 3.26 -22.20 16.36
C GLY A 206 3.63 -20.94 17.16
N ASP A 207 4.49 -21.12 18.16
CA ASP A 207 4.97 -20.07 19.07
C ASP A 207 6.33 -19.48 18.67
N ARG A 208 6.76 -19.69 17.42
CA ARG A 208 8.00 -19.11 16.87
C ARG A 208 7.71 -18.26 15.66
N ILE A 209 8.26 -17.05 15.60
CA ILE A 209 8.21 -16.11 14.49
C ILE A 209 9.63 -15.91 13.96
N ASP A 210 9.86 -16.27 12.70
CA ASP A 210 11.07 -15.89 11.98
C ASP A 210 10.75 -14.64 11.14
N VAL A 211 11.49 -13.54 11.35
CA VAL A 211 11.40 -12.31 10.56
C VAL A 211 12.63 -12.19 9.68
N THR A 212 12.44 -12.23 8.37
CA THR A 212 13.52 -12.01 7.39
C THR A 212 13.41 -10.60 6.82
N VAL A 213 14.47 -9.82 6.97
CA VAL A 213 14.62 -8.46 6.45
C VAL A 213 15.63 -8.49 5.30
N ALA A 214 15.24 -8.00 4.13
CA ALA A 214 16.17 -7.61 3.09
C ALA A 214 16.25 -6.08 3.12
N ALA A 215 17.41 -5.54 3.44
CA ALA A 215 17.66 -4.12 3.66
C ALA A 215 18.85 -3.67 2.82
N ALA A 216 18.59 -2.79 1.84
CA ALA A 216 19.63 -2.18 1.04
C ALA A 216 20.51 -1.28 1.92
N MET A 217 21.84 -1.41 1.81
CA MET A 217 22.77 -0.50 2.49
C MET A 217 23.39 0.48 1.49
N VAL A 218 23.32 1.77 1.79
CA VAL A 218 23.82 2.84 0.92
C VAL A 218 25.34 2.96 1.02
N ASP A 219 25.99 2.81 -0.13
CA ASP A 219 27.44 2.62 -0.25
C ASP A 219 28.29 3.81 0.18
N SER A 220 27.74 5.03 0.06
CA SER A 220 28.42 6.26 0.43
C SER A 220 28.57 6.45 1.95
N TYR A 221 27.80 5.70 2.74
CA TYR A 221 27.86 5.69 4.20
C TYR A 221 28.57 4.46 4.78
N ILE A 222 29.00 3.50 3.94
CA ILE A 222 29.68 2.28 4.36
C ILE A 222 31.14 2.30 3.90
N ASP A 223 32.07 2.38 4.85
CA ASP A 223 33.51 2.49 4.59
C ASP A 223 34.16 1.17 4.15
N ASP A 224 33.67 0.04 4.67
CA ASP A 224 34.20 -1.30 4.40
C ASP A 224 33.21 -2.41 4.82
N ILE A 225 33.64 -3.67 4.69
CA ILE A 225 32.83 -4.84 5.03
C ILE A 225 32.54 -4.97 6.53
N ASP A 226 33.42 -4.44 7.40
CA ASP A 226 33.19 -4.50 8.84
C ASP A 226 32.07 -3.53 9.22
N ALA A 227 32.07 -2.32 8.64
CA ALA A 227 30.98 -1.34 8.78
C ALA A 227 29.65 -1.88 8.23
N TYR A 228 29.66 -2.54 7.06
CA TYR A 228 28.47 -3.19 6.50
C TYR A 228 27.88 -4.22 7.48
N GLN A 229 28.72 -5.09 8.02
CA GLN A 229 28.28 -6.12 8.97
C GLN A 229 27.79 -5.53 10.29
N GLU A 230 28.30 -4.36 10.72
CA GLU A 230 27.80 -3.64 11.87
C GLU A 230 26.38 -3.12 11.60
N ALA A 231 26.16 -2.41 10.48
CA ALA A 231 24.82 -1.94 10.08
C ALA A 231 23.80 -3.08 9.98
N VAL A 232 24.17 -4.23 9.39
CA VAL A 232 23.31 -5.42 9.33
C VAL A 232 22.96 -5.97 10.71
N ARG A 233 23.89 -5.94 11.69
CA ARG A 233 23.63 -6.37 13.06
C ARG A 233 22.72 -5.38 13.78
N ASP A 234 22.91 -4.08 13.59
CA ASP A 234 22.11 -3.04 14.23
C ASP A 234 20.65 -3.11 13.77
N VAL A 235 20.40 -3.30 12.46
CA VAL A 235 19.05 -3.58 11.93
C VAL A 235 18.45 -4.84 12.56
N ARG A 236 19.24 -5.90 12.69
CA ARG A 236 18.76 -7.16 13.31
C ARG A 236 18.33 -6.96 14.76
N GLU A 237 19.16 -6.27 15.54
CA GLU A 237 18.90 -6.00 16.97
C GLU A 237 17.68 -5.10 17.14
N TYR A 238 17.58 -4.03 16.33
CA TYR A 238 16.45 -3.12 16.34
C TYR A 238 15.12 -3.83 16.03
N VAL A 239 15.07 -4.62 14.96
CA VAL A 239 13.85 -5.37 14.58
C VAL A 239 13.50 -6.44 15.60
N HIS A 240 14.50 -7.09 16.20
CA HIS A 240 14.25 -8.06 17.27
C HIS A 240 13.62 -7.38 18.49
N ASP A 241 14.20 -6.28 18.96
CA ASP A 241 13.70 -5.57 20.13
C ASP A 241 12.28 -5.04 19.89
N LEU A 242 12.02 -4.42 18.73
CA LEU A 242 10.69 -3.98 18.32
C LEU A 242 9.70 -5.15 18.28
N ALA A 243 10.08 -6.28 17.68
CA ALA A 243 9.18 -7.43 17.57
C ALA A 243 8.73 -7.95 18.95
N THR A 244 9.62 -7.96 19.93
CA THR A 244 9.29 -8.40 21.31
C THR A 244 8.34 -7.47 22.06
N GLU A 245 8.05 -6.27 21.53
CA GLU A 245 7.00 -5.40 22.08
C GLU A 245 5.59 -5.84 21.68
N TYR A 246 5.47 -6.59 20.56
CA TYR A 246 4.20 -7.04 20.00
C TYR A 246 3.86 -8.50 20.36
N THR A 247 4.83 -9.28 20.83
CA THR A 247 4.62 -10.72 21.07
C THR A 247 5.44 -11.27 22.24
N ASP A 248 4.87 -12.24 22.96
CA ASP A 248 5.57 -13.09 23.93
C ASP A 248 6.17 -14.37 23.28
N ARG A 249 6.03 -14.55 21.97
CA ARG A 249 6.54 -15.70 21.21
C ARG A 249 8.05 -15.65 21.02
N GLU A 250 8.65 -16.78 20.67
CA GLU A 250 10.06 -16.83 20.28
C GLU A 250 10.24 -16.09 18.95
N VAL A 251 11.07 -15.04 18.91
CA VAL A 251 11.37 -14.29 17.69
C VAL A 251 12.82 -14.53 17.27
N GLU A 252 13.02 -14.84 16.00
CA GLU A 252 14.34 -14.90 15.36
C GLU A 252 14.36 -13.93 14.18
N VAL A 253 15.37 -13.06 14.11
CA VAL A 253 15.51 -12.08 13.02
C VAL A 253 16.71 -12.42 12.15
N HIS A 254 16.49 -12.42 10.85
CA HIS A 254 17.51 -12.60 9.82
C HIS A 254 17.57 -11.36 8.94
N VAL A 255 18.77 -10.86 8.66
CA VAL A 255 18.97 -9.69 7.79
C VAL A 255 19.89 -10.07 6.66
N ASN A 256 19.53 -9.70 5.43
CA ASN A 256 20.30 -9.92 4.20
C ASN A 256 20.82 -11.36 4.05
N THR A 257 19.92 -12.33 4.14
CA THR A 257 20.24 -13.78 4.13
C THR A 257 20.91 -14.29 2.86
N ALA A 258 20.92 -13.47 1.80
CA ALA A 258 21.62 -13.77 0.55
C ALA A 258 23.11 -13.37 0.57
N ASP A 259 23.57 -12.67 1.61
CA ASP A 259 24.95 -12.23 1.71
C ASP A 259 25.93 -13.40 1.80
N ASP A 260 27.04 -13.27 1.08
CA ASP A 260 28.24 -14.08 1.21
C ASP A 260 29.46 -13.15 1.38
N TYR A 261 29.93 -13.02 2.62
CA TYR A 261 31.07 -12.14 2.96
C TYR A 261 32.41 -12.66 2.45
N ASP A 262 32.55 -13.97 2.18
CA ASP A 262 33.79 -14.54 1.65
C ASP A 262 33.91 -14.23 0.15
N GLU A 263 32.79 -14.23 -0.57
CA GLU A 263 32.72 -13.87 -2.00
C GLU A 263 32.51 -12.36 -2.23
N GLY A 264 32.18 -11.60 -1.19
CA GLY A 264 31.88 -10.16 -1.28
C GLY A 264 30.52 -9.86 -1.94
N ALA A 265 29.63 -10.85 -1.99
CA ALA A 265 28.27 -10.69 -2.47
C ALA A 265 27.42 -10.16 -1.31
N ILE A 266 27.23 -8.84 -1.25
CA ILE A 266 26.47 -8.16 -0.19
C ILE A 266 25.41 -7.27 -0.78
N TYR A 267 24.34 -7.00 -0.04
CA TYR A 267 23.28 -6.08 -0.46
C TYR A 267 23.69 -4.61 -0.26
N LEU A 268 24.61 -4.14 -1.09
CA LEU A 268 25.11 -2.76 -1.12
C LEU A 268 24.53 -2.04 -2.36
N THR A 269 24.05 -0.81 -2.20
CA THR A 269 23.44 0.01 -3.26
C THR A 269 24.00 1.43 -3.26
N THR A 270 23.97 2.12 -4.40
CA THR A 270 24.36 3.53 -4.52
C THR A 270 23.20 4.47 -4.15
N THR A 271 21.96 4.07 -4.42
CA THR A 271 20.76 4.92 -4.33
C THR A 271 19.76 4.50 -3.25
N GLY A 272 20.06 3.45 -2.48
CA GLY A 272 19.15 2.95 -1.44
C GLY A 272 18.04 2.03 -1.95
N THR A 273 17.98 1.73 -3.27
CA THR A 273 16.97 0.84 -3.88
C THR A 273 17.56 -0.20 -4.82
N SER A 274 17.00 -1.43 -4.84
CA SER A 274 17.39 -2.46 -5.82
C SER A 274 16.97 -2.14 -7.26
N ALA A 275 16.14 -1.12 -7.46
CA ALA A 275 15.78 -0.62 -8.78
C ALA A 275 17.03 -0.25 -9.62
N GLU A 276 18.14 0.11 -8.98
CA GLU A 276 19.40 0.40 -9.67
C GLU A 276 20.13 -0.87 -10.19
N MET A 277 19.68 -2.08 -9.83
CA MET A 277 20.44 -3.34 -10.01
C MET A 277 19.72 -4.49 -10.72
N GLY A 278 18.64 -4.20 -11.45
CA GLY A 278 17.95 -5.21 -12.25
C GLY A 278 16.60 -5.68 -11.69
N ASP A 279 16.10 -5.10 -10.60
CA ASP A 279 14.75 -5.38 -10.11
C ASP A 279 13.73 -4.40 -10.69
N ASP A 280 12.83 -4.92 -11.54
CA ASP A 280 11.72 -4.17 -12.12
C ASP A 280 10.56 -4.01 -11.11
N GLY A 281 9.71 -3.01 -11.34
CA GLY A 281 8.55 -2.72 -10.51
C GLY A 281 7.29 -2.43 -11.31
N SER A 282 6.11 -2.68 -10.71
CA SER A 282 4.84 -2.24 -11.29
C SER A 282 3.73 -2.06 -10.26
N VAL A 283 2.79 -1.17 -10.57
CA VAL A 283 1.62 -0.88 -9.71
C VAL A 283 0.83 -2.15 -9.41
N GLY A 284 0.40 -2.31 -8.16
CA GLY A 284 -0.46 -3.39 -7.71
C GLY A 284 0.22 -4.75 -7.53
N ARG A 285 1.55 -4.82 -7.68
CA ARG A 285 2.37 -6.01 -7.41
C ARG A 285 2.98 -6.03 -6.01
N GLY A 286 2.81 -4.93 -5.28
CA GLY A 286 3.20 -4.77 -3.90
C GLY A 286 2.13 -5.20 -2.91
N ASN A 287 2.10 -4.47 -1.81
CA ASN A 287 1.20 -4.65 -0.68
C ASN A 287 -0.28 -4.43 -1.05
N ARG A 288 -1.20 -4.84 -0.17
CA ARG A 288 -2.63 -4.50 -0.27
C ARG A 288 -2.91 -3.17 0.45
N ALA A 289 -4.16 -2.71 0.41
CA ALA A 289 -4.57 -1.41 0.96
C ALA A 289 -4.25 -1.19 2.46
N ASN A 290 -4.10 -2.28 3.22
CA ASN A 290 -3.72 -2.26 4.63
C ASN A 290 -2.20 -2.25 4.86
N GLY A 291 -1.38 -2.23 3.81
CA GLY A 291 0.07 -2.21 3.93
C GLY A 291 0.76 -3.58 3.85
N LEU A 292 0.01 -4.68 3.70
CA LEU A 292 0.58 -6.03 3.84
C LEU A 292 0.17 -6.97 2.71
N ILE A 293 0.93 -8.06 2.54
CA ILE A 293 0.56 -9.24 1.75
C ILE A 293 0.37 -10.39 2.72
N THR A 294 -0.87 -10.81 2.89
CA THR A 294 -1.31 -11.72 3.96
C THR A 294 -2.00 -12.95 3.36
N PRO A 295 -1.27 -13.95 2.85
CA PRO A 295 -1.86 -15.16 2.24
C PRO A 295 -2.80 -15.96 3.16
N ASN A 296 -2.70 -15.80 4.48
CA ASN A 296 -3.63 -16.39 5.45
C ASN A 296 -4.98 -15.64 5.53
N ARG A 297 -5.05 -14.42 5.00
CA ARG A 297 -6.27 -13.59 4.89
C ARG A 297 -6.81 -13.64 3.47
N SER A 298 -8.02 -13.12 3.28
CA SER A 298 -8.52 -12.83 1.94
C SER A 298 -8.01 -11.48 1.46
N MET A 299 -7.66 -11.39 0.19
CA MET A 299 -7.14 -10.18 -0.43
C MET A 299 -7.88 -9.88 -1.74
N SER A 300 -8.00 -8.60 -2.07
CA SER A 300 -8.37 -8.16 -3.41
C SER A 300 -7.13 -8.06 -4.30
N MET A 301 -7.29 -8.46 -5.57
CA MET A 301 -6.25 -8.28 -6.60
C MET A 301 -6.29 -6.89 -7.23
N GLU A 302 -7.30 -6.07 -6.90
CA GLU A 302 -7.38 -4.69 -7.35
C GLU A 302 -6.21 -3.89 -6.78
N ALA A 303 -5.41 -3.29 -7.66
CA ALA A 303 -4.49 -2.23 -7.26
C ALA A 303 -5.32 -1.03 -6.77
N THR A 304 -4.87 -0.34 -5.75
CA THR A 304 -5.52 0.85 -5.17
C THR A 304 -4.87 2.14 -5.65
N SER A 305 -3.54 2.16 -5.71
CA SER A 305 -2.73 3.31 -6.07
C SER A 305 -2.97 3.78 -7.51
N GLY A 306 -3.15 5.09 -7.69
CA GLY A 306 -3.34 5.71 -9.00
C GLY A 306 -4.77 5.69 -9.54
N LYS A 307 -5.68 4.91 -8.94
CA LYS A 307 -7.09 4.90 -9.31
C LYS A 307 -7.83 6.13 -8.79
N ASN A 308 -8.86 6.54 -9.54
CA ASN A 308 -9.72 7.66 -9.16
C ASN A 308 -10.41 7.45 -7.80
N PRO A 309 -10.29 8.40 -6.85
CA PRO A 309 -10.87 8.26 -5.53
C PRO A 309 -12.38 8.55 -5.47
N VAL A 310 -13.03 8.97 -6.57
CA VAL A 310 -14.45 9.36 -6.57
C VAL A 310 -15.39 8.18 -6.79
N ASN A 311 -15.07 7.30 -7.75
CA ASN A 311 -15.97 6.20 -8.10
C ASN A 311 -15.27 4.89 -8.46
N HIS A 312 -13.94 4.82 -8.36
CA HIS A 312 -13.24 3.58 -8.68
C HIS A 312 -13.35 2.59 -7.54
N ILE A 313 -14.17 1.56 -7.73
CA ILE A 313 -14.52 0.61 -6.67
C ILE A 313 -13.30 -0.15 -6.15
N GLY A 314 -12.41 -0.60 -7.05
CA GLY A 314 -11.17 -1.26 -6.65
C GLY A 314 -10.34 -0.48 -5.62
N LYS A 315 -10.39 0.86 -5.63
CA LYS A 315 -9.74 1.68 -4.60
C LYS A 315 -10.62 1.89 -3.40
N ILE A 316 -11.81 2.46 -3.61
CA ILE A 316 -12.71 2.92 -2.55
C ILE A 316 -13.10 1.76 -1.64
N TYR A 317 -13.47 0.60 -2.20
CA TYR A 317 -13.92 -0.52 -1.38
C TYR A 317 -12.78 -1.21 -0.63
N ASN A 318 -11.55 -1.21 -1.14
CA ASN A 318 -10.42 -1.74 -0.37
C ASN A 318 -10.07 -0.83 0.81
N LEU A 319 -10.09 0.49 0.62
CA LEU A 319 -9.88 1.45 1.72
C LEU A 319 -11.04 1.41 2.73
N LEU A 320 -12.28 1.44 2.24
CA LEU A 320 -13.47 1.44 3.09
C LEU A 320 -13.62 0.13 3.86
N SER A 321 -13.39 -1.03 3.24
CA SER A 321 -13.50 -2.31 3.95
C SER A 321 -12.46 -2.45 5.06
N THR A 322 -11.26 -1.87 4.89
CA THR A 322 -10.25 -1.80 5.95
C THR A 322 -10.73 -0.91 7.09
N ALA A 323 -11.17 0.32 6.79
CA ALA A 323 -11.70 1.25 7.78
C ALA A 323 -12.93 0.69 8.55
N ILE A 324 -13.84 -0.01 7.86
CA ILE A 324 -14.98 -0.68 8.50
C ILE A 324 -14.50 -1.75 9.47
N ALA A 325 -13.53 -2.59 9.06
CA ALA A 325 -13.04 -3.67 9.91
C ALA A 325 -12.42 -3.10 11.20
N GLU A 326 -11.59 -2.07 11.08
CA GLU A 326 -10.98 -1.37 12.20
C GLU A 326 -12.02 -0.74 13.13
N ALA A 327 -12.97 0.02 12.57
CA ALA A 327 -14.03 0.67 13.36
C ALA A 327 -14.91 -0.34 14.10
N VAL A 328 -15.20 -1.49 13.50
CA VAL A 328 -15.97 -2.56 14.15
C VAL A 328 -15.21 -3.15 15.34
N VAL A 329 -13.92 -3.46 15.18
CA VAL A 329 -13.11 -4.03 16.27
C VAL A 329 -12.84 -3.02 17.39
N GLU A 330 -12.75 -1.73 17.07
CA GLU A 330 -12.61 -0.66 18.07
C GLU A 330 -13.88 -0.45 18.91
N GLU A 331 -15.05 -0.58 18.31
CA GLU A 331 -16.33 -0.26 18.98
C GLU A 331 -17.08 -1.48 19.54
N VAL A 332 -16.76 -2.71 19.11
CA VAL A 332 -17.50 -3.93 19.47
C VAL A 332 -16.57 -4.97 20.11
N ASP A 333 -16.78 -5.22 21.40
CA ASP A 333 -16.06 -6.24 22.15
C ASP A 333 -16.42 -7.68 21.69
N GLY A 334 -15.51 -8.63 21.95
CA GLY A 334 -15.76 -10.05 21.70
C GLY A 334 -15.52 -10.51 20.26
N ILE A 335 -14.89 -9.67 19.43
CA ILE A 335 -14.45 -10.00 18.08
C ILE A 335 -12.97 -10.40 18.12
N ARG A 336 -12.68 -11.63 17.71
CA ARG A 336 -11.31 -12.14 17.58
C ARG A 336 -10.73 -11.86 16.20
N GLU A 337 -11.57 -11.90 15.18
CA GLU A 337 -11.22 -11.54 13.79
C GLU A 337 -12.50 -11.14 13.05
N ILE A 338 -12.40 -10.10 12.23
CA ILE A 338 -13.42 -9.74 11.25
C ILE A 338 -12.78 -9.57 9.87
N ARG A 339 -13.48 -10.04 8.85
CA ARG A 339 -13.21 -9.76 7.44
C ARG A 339 -14.42 -9.08 6.82
N ILE A 340 -14.17 -7.95 6.17
CA ILE A 340 -15.16 -7.20 5.39
C ILE A 340 -14.91 -7.42 3.91
N ARG A 341 -15.95 -7.83 3.17
CA ARG A 341 -15.97 -7.91 1.71
C ARG A 341 -17.07 -7.01 1.17
N LEU A 342 -16.69 -6.03 0.37
CA LEU A 342 -17.64 -5.16 -0.32
C LEU A 342 -17.61 -5.48 -1.81
N LEU A 343 -18.76 -5.78 -2.41
CA LEU A 343 -18.90 -6.05 -3.85
C LEU A 343 -19.79 -4.99 -4.48
N SER A 344 -19.32 -4.30 -5.50
CA SER A 344 -20.14 -3.36 -6.26
C SER A 344 -20.89 -4.07 -7.39
N GLN A 345 -21.83 -3.35 -7.98
CA GLN A 345 -22.32 -3.62 -9.32
C GLN A 345 -22.23 -2.33 -10.13
N ILE A 346 -21.64 -2.39 -11.33
CA ILE A 346 -21.43 -1.21 -12.18
C ILE A 346 -22.73 -0.41 -12.36
N GLY A 347 -22.64 0.92 -12.19
CA GLY A 347 -23.77 1.84 -12.29
C GLY A 347 -24.67 1.97 -11.04
N GLN A 348 -24.43 1.18 -9.99
CA GLN A 348 -25.10 1.36 -8.69
C GLN A 348 -24.38 2.42 -7.84
N PRO A 349 -25.07 3.13 -6.93
CA PRO A 349 -24.42 4.04 -5.98
C PRO A 349 -23.32 3.35 -5.17
N ILE A 350 -22.18 4.01 -4.98
CA ILE A 350 -21.05 3.40 -4.26
C ILE A 350 -21.32 3.15 -2.77
N ASP A 351 -22.29 3.84 -2.18
CA ASP A 351 -22.75 3.60 -0.82
C ASP A 351 -23.75 2.43 -0.70
N ASP A 352 -24.22 1.86 -1.81
CA ASP A 352 -25.17 0.74 -1.84
C ASP A 352 -24.55 -0.48 -2.55
N PRO A 353 -23.59 -1.17 -1.89
CA PRO A 353 -22.91 -2.31 -2.49
C PRO A 353 -23.90 -3.44 -2.78
N HIS A 354 -23.61 -4.23 -3.83
CA HIS A 354 -24.36 -5.43 -4.15
C HIS A 354 -24.39 -6.41 -2.96
N VAL A 355 -23.30 -6.46 -2.18
CA VAL A 355 -23.27 -7.03 -0.83
C VAL A 355 -22.16 -6.38 -0.01
N ALA A 356 -22.46 -6.10 1.26
CA ALA A 356 -21.47 -5.84 2.30
C ALA A 356 -21.47 -7.03 3.27
N ASP A 357 -20.43 -7.85 3.17
CA ASP A 357 -20.31 -9.10 3.91
C ASP A 357 -19.27 -8.96 5.03
N ALA A 358 -19.71 -9.16 6.27
CA ALA A 358 -18.91 -9.15 7.49
C ALA A 358 -18.85 -10.57 8.06
N ALA A 359 -17.71 -11.24 7.83
CA ALA A 359 -17.46 -12.58 8.34
C ALA A 359 -16.63 -12.49 9.64
N ILE A 360 -17.11 -13.08 10.73
CA ILE A 360 -16.57 -12.85 12.08
C ILE A 360 -16.16 -14.17 12.75
N VAL A 361 -14.98 -14.19 13.38
CA VAL A 361 -14.62 -15.13 14.44
C VAL A 361 -14.77 -14.40 15.77
N THR A 362 -15.58 -14.94 16.68
CA THR A 362 -15.83 -14.36 18.01
C THR A 362 -14.93 -14.97 19.07
N GLU A 363 -14.78 -14.28 20.19
CA GLU A 363 -14.19 -14.84 21.40
C GLU A 363 -15.08 -15.95 22.01
N ASP A 364 -14.47 -16.79 22.84
CA ASP A 364 -15.18 -17.84 23.57
C ASP A 364 -16.32 -17.27 24.42
N GLY A 365 -17.54 -17.73 24.16
CA GLY A 365 -18.73 -17.31 24.91
C GLY A 365 -19.51 -16.16 24.28
N VAL A 366 -19.02 -15.57 23.19
CA VAL A 366 -19.75 -14.58 22.37
C VAL A 366 -20.23 -15.26 21.09
N SER A 367 -21.50 -15.09 20.74
CA SER A 367 -22.04 -15.52 19.45
C SER A 367 -22.20 -14.33 18.51
N VAL A 368 -22.13 -14.57 17.20
CA VAL A 368 -22.36 -13.51 16.20
C VAL A 368 -23.73 -12.84 16.40
N ALA A 369 -24.75 -13.57 16.83
CA ALA A 369 -26.07 -13.03 17.09
C ALA A 369 -26.11 -12.00 18.24
N ASP A 370 -25.15 -12.06 19.16
CA ASP A 370 -25.05 -11.12 20.29
C ASP A 370 -24.56 -9.74 19.82
N ILE A 371 -23.71 -9.69 18.78
CA ILE A 371 -23.06 -8.49 18.27
C ILE A 371 -23.56 -8.03 16.89
N GLU A 372 -24.39 -8.83 16.21
CA GLU A 372 -24.85 -8.60 14.83
C GLU A 372 -25.45 -7.21 14.62
N GLN A 373 -26.25 -6.72 15.58
CA GLN A 373 -26.91 -5.43 15.46
C GLN A 373 -25.92 -4.26 15.51
N GLU A 374 -24.89 -4.34 16.36
CA GLU A 374 -23.88 -3.30 16.53
C GLU A 374 -22.96 -3.26 15.31
N VAL A 375 -22.47 -4.43 14.87
CA VAL A 375 -21.69 -4.57 13.63
C VAL A 375 -22.45 -4.02 12.43
N THR A 376 -23.73 -4.40 12.27
CA THR A 376 -24.56 -3.92 11.15
C THR A 376 -24.71 -2.40 11.19
N ALA A 377 -24.85 -1.80 12.36
CA ALA A 377 -24.99 -0.35 12.51
C ALA A 377 -23.71 0.40 12.12
N ILE A 378 -22.54 -0.14 12.48
CA ILE A 378 -21.23 0.45 12.11
C ILE A 378 -21.01 0.32 10.60
N VAL A 379 -21.23 -0.86 10.02
CA VAL A 379 -21.11 -1.07 8.56
C VAL A 379 -22.03 -0.11 7.79
N ASP A 380 -23.29 0.08 8.23
CA ASP A 380 -24.24 1.01 7.61
C ASP A 380 -23.80 2.48 7.74
N ARG A 381 -23.19 2.85 8.88
CA ARG A 381 -22.66 4.18 9.16
C ARG A 381 -21.48 4.50 8.23
N GLU A 382 -20.48 3.63 8.16
CA GLU A 382 -19.31 3.83 7.30
C GLU A 382 -19.68 3.83 5.81
N LEU A 383 -20.61 2.97 5.37
CA LEU A 383 -21.12 3.02 4.00
C LEU A 383 -21.84 4.33 3.69
N ALA A 384 -22.59 4.89 4.65
CA ALA A 384 -23.24 6.19 4.47
C ALA A 384 -22.25 7.35 4.32
N ASP A 385 -21.03 7.19 4.84
CA ASP A 385 -19.96 8.18 4.76
C ASP A 385 -18.88 7.82 3.74
N VAL A 386 -19.16 6.94 2.77
CA VAL A 386 -18.18 6.48 1.76
C VAL A 386 -17.46 7.62 1.02
N THR A 387 -18.07 8.79 0.87
CA THR A 387 -17.44 9.97 0.24
C THR A 387 -16.29 10.57 1.07
N SER A 388 -16.23 10.32 2.38
CA SER A 388 -15.09 10.76 3.18
C SER A 388 -13.80 10.04 2.78
N ILE A 389 -13.88 8.81 2.26
CA ILE A 389 -12.73 8.12 1.65
C ILE A 389 -12.14 8.95 0.51
N THR A 390 -12.98 9.57 -0.32
CA THR A 390 -12.51 10.43 -1.42
C THR A 390 -11.70 11.61 -0.90
N GLU A 391 -12.23 12.33 0.10
CA GLU A 391 -11.59 13.51 0.68
C GLU A 391 -10.27 13.13 1.34
N ARG A 392 -10.28 12.12 2.21
CA ARG A 392 -9.10 11.62 2.93
C ARG A 392 -7.99 11.14 2.00
N VAL A 393 -8.33 10.49 0.87
CA VAL A 393 -7.34 10.12 -0.15
C VAL A 393 -6.73 11.35 -0.82
N ILE A 394 -7.56 12.33 -1.20
CA ILE A 394 -7.08 13.55 -1.87
C ILE A 394 -6.18 14.36 -0.93
N ASP A 395 -6.47 14.34 0.36
CA ASP A 395 -5.67 15.03 1.38
C ASP A 395 -4.44 14.24 1.84
N GLY A 396 -4.31 12.98 1.41
CA GLY A 396 -3.16 12.11 1.74
C GLY A 396 -3.23 11.50 3.14
N GLU A 397 -4.41 11.42 3.74
CA GLU A 397 -4.66 10.90 5.09
C GLU A 397 -4.85 9.37 5.12
N LEU A 398 -4.97 8.72 3.96
CA LEU A 398 -5.13 7.28 3.83
C LEU A 398 -3.96 6.67 3.05
N THR A 399 -3.35 5.63 3.62
CA THR A 399 -2.39 4.77 2.92
C THR A 399 -3.14 3.91 1.89
N THR A 400 -2.52 3.69 0.72
CA THR A 400 -3.10 2.84 -0.32
C THR A 400 -2.36 1.52 -0.51
N PHE A 401 -1.18 1.34 0.09
CA PHE A 401 -0.32 0.16 -0.01
C PHE A 401 0.61 0.09 1.21
#